data_AF-A0A6P4Z5S7-F1
#
_entry.id   AF-A0A6P4Z5S7-F1
#
_cell.length_a   1.000
_cell.length_b   1.000
_cell.length_c   1.000
_cell.angle_alpha   90.00
_cell.angle_beta   90.00
_cell.angle_gamma   90.00
#
_symmetry.space_group_name_H-M   'P 1'
#
loop_
_entity.id
_entity.type
_entity.pdbx_description
1 polymer ?
#
loop_
_entity_poly.entity_id
_entity_poly.type
_entity_poly.pdbx_seq_one_letter_code
_entity_poly.pdbx_strand_id
1 'polypeptide(L)'
;MTDRHVVNKCLNRKLEDIRQEALPKVVKDWDKKSPEEKDAMKNMWNHFCSMHFIVGLATSAEAGLKTFENACTCTDHSSSGATGAETFFPSQGESGAHRLVRAVCKAFSHTGACEKSGHPKEFEAFLQSCVPAKVNKLISFRGERFNVLFKNGGATYHHKDDLLAYLDTCEAPNRLLQAVRADLSVPVYVAGCCALGIINKIVTAPLWRLVESESSILDMCQHFHQLHISFSSFIKDPSSLMEGEAIFPSVQGEDDDVYKSLFSHDDPEIKRLTCQALKNIMTEFVVVTERMLKDYLPGGIFHNPTEAQREEMATCPTNNTGLERTFAHLDRDVRFSPNATTLTRESKIMFRLNRTGQYLDTIPMEEKHTVFKEARKAARTDRKLHQEEQKQLKQHRQELLHARIQKKTLKKAVKEAALEALKSTVKQLGLWDSAEQIEAGLLKLVTKKSRMLALKQQIKFRKEVLGDRVHNKSLFQFSKGGKALKENDLKQNLLILVRK
;
A
#
# COMPACT_ATOMS: atom_id res chain seq x y z
N MET A 1 7.52 2.89 -14.63
CA MET A 1 7.14 2.06 -13.47
C MET A 1 7.12 0.59 -13.90
N THR A 2 7.45 -0.36 -13.02
CA THR A 2 7.24 -1.78 -13.37
C THR A 2 5.76 -2.00 -13.68
N ASP A 3 5.48 -2.49 -14.89
CA ASP A 3 4.16 -2.54 -15.51
C ASP A 3 3.31 -3.72 -14.96
N ARG A 4 3.45 -3.97 -13.66
CA ARG A 4 2.99 -5.18 -12.98
C ARG A 4 1.51 -5.15 -12.62
N HIS A 5 0.89 -3.98 -12.52
CA HIS A 5 -0.52 -3.81 -12.12
C HIS A 5 -1.30 -2.93 -13.10
N VAL A 6 -2.59 -3.23 -13.32
CA VAL A 6 -3.47 -2.54 -14.32
C VAL A 6 -3.58 -1.04 -14.08
N VAL A 7 -3.52 -0.61 -12.82
CA VAL A 7 -3.53 0.80 -12.44
C VAL A 7 -2.25 1.51 -12.90
N ASN A 8 -1.09 0.88 -12.75
CA ASN A 8 0.18 1.43 -13.21
C ASN A 8 0.21 1.55 -14.73
N LYS A 9 -0.34 0.55 -15.46
CA LYS A 9 -0.52 0.62 -16.92
C LYS A 9 -1.34 1.83 -17.35
N CYS A 10 -2.47 2.06 -16.69
CA CYS A 10 -3.34 3.20 -16.98
C CYS A 10 -2.65 4.53 -16.65
N LEU A 11 -1.95 4.61 -15.53
CA LEU A 11 -1.19 5.79 -15.13
C LEU A 11 -0.05 6.09 -16.12
N ASN A 12 0.75 5.09 -16.47
CA ASN A 12 1.83 5.22 -17.45
C ASN A 12 1.30 5.73 -18.79
N ARG A 13 0.17 5.19 -19.27
CA ARG A 13 -0.46 5.69 -20.50
C ARG A 13 -0.91 7.14 -20.38
N LYS A 14 -1.53 7.52 -19.26
CA LYS A 14 -1.92 8.92 -19.03
C LYS A 14 -0.73 9.85 -18.97
N LEU A 15 0.37 9.43 -18.33
CA LEU A 15 1.61 10.21 -18.29
C LEU A 15 2.20 10.38 -19.69
N GLU A 16 2.17 9.33 -20.50
CA GLU A 16 2.59 9.38 -21.90
C GLU A 16 1.72 10.36 -22.71
N ASP A 17 0.39 10.25 -22.60
CA ASP A 17 -0.55 11.17 -23.27
C ASP A 17 -0.28 12.64 -22.88
N ILE A 18 -0.07 12.91 -21.59
CA ILE A 18 0.25 14.24 -21.07
C ILE A 18 1.58 14.75 -21.64
N ARG A 19 2.62 13.90 -21.70
CA ARG A 19 3.93 14.29 -22.23
C ARG A 19 3.86 14.58 -23.72
N GLN A 20 3.15 13.75 -24.49
CA GLN A 20 2.95 13.97 -25.92
C GLN A 20 2.28 15.31 -26.21
N GLU A 21 1.34 15.74 -25.36
CA GLU A 21 0.70 17.04 -25.50
C GLU A 21 1.58 18.20 -24.99
N ALA A 22 2.33 17.98 -23.91
CA ALA A 22 3.09 19.04 -23.22
C ALA A 22 4.43 19.35 -23.87
N LEU A 23 5.21 18.33 -24.25
CA LEU A 23 6.59 18.49 -24.76
C LEU A 23 6.67 19.46 -25.96
N PRO A 24 5.78 19.42 -26.97
CA PRO A 24 5.80 20.39 -28.06
C PRO A 24 5.59 21.85 -27.63
N LYS A 25 4.91 22.07 -26.48
CA LYS A 25 4.58 23.40 -25.97
C LYS A 25 5.69 23.98 -25.08
N VAL A 26 6.49 23.11 -24.43
CA VAL A 26 7.48 23.52 -23.42
C VAL A 26 8.92 23.39 -23.90
N VAL A 27 9.20 22.50 -24.85
CA VAL A 27 10.55 22.31 -25.39
C VAL A 27 10.77 23.26 -26.55
N LYS A 28 11.77 24.13 -26.42
CA LYS A 28 12.15 25.07 -27.47
C LYS A 28 12.58 24.32 -28.74
N ASP A 29 12.14 24.84 -29.89
CA ASP A 29 12.46 24.30 -31.22
C ASP A 29 12.10 22.81 -31.39
N TRP A 30 11.05 22.33 -30.70
CA TRP A 30 10.61 20.93 -30.73
C TRP A 30 10.52 20.37 -32.14
N ASP A 31 9.92 21.11 -33.09
CA ASP A 31 9.73 20.63 -34.45
C ASP A 31 11.04 20.38 -35.21
N LYS A 32 12.11 21.11 -34.88
CA LYS A 32 13.43 20.98 -35.50
C LYS A 32 14.27 19.83 -34.93
N LYS A 33 13.83 19.21 -33.83
CA LYS A 33 14.52 18.07 -33.23
C LYS A 33 14.32 16.80 -34.05
N SER A 34 15.38 16.00 -34.12
CA SER A 34 15.36 14.66 -34.73
C SER A 34 14.37 13.72 -34.03
N PRO A 35 13.88 12.66 -34.71
CA PRO A 35 13.07 11.62 -34.07
C PRO A 35 13.74 11.03 -32.83
N GLU A 36 15.05 10.82 -32.87
CA GLU A 36 15.85 10.24 -31.79
C GLU A 36 15.89 11.16 -30.57
N GLU A 37 16.11 12.46 -30.77
CA GLU A 37 16.04 13.45 -29.68
C GLU A 37 14.62 13.54 -29.07
N LYS A 38 13.59 13.49 -29.91
CA LYS A 38 12.19 13.54 -29.45
C LYS A 38 11.84 12.31 -28.62
N ASP A 39 12.28 11.12 -29.03
CA ASP A 39 12.05 9.88 -28.29
C ASP A 39 12.88 9.83 -27.00
N ALA A 40 14.13 10.29 -27.02
CA ALA A 40 14.93 10.45 -25.80
C ALA A 40 14.22 11.36 -24.79
N MET A 41 13.67 12.49 -25.23
CA MET A 41 12.91 13.42 -24.36
C MET A 41 11.56 12.86 -23.88
N LYS A 42 11.01 11.81 -24.50
CA LYS A 42 9.81 11.12 -23.99
C LYS A 42 10.16 10.13 -22.88
N ASN A 43 11.39 9.63 -22.83
CA ASN A 43 11.81 8.66 -21.84
C ASN A 43 11.64 9.20 -20.41
N MET A 44 11.34 8.27 -19.51
CA MET A 44 11.16 8.57 -18.09
C MET A 44 11.92 7.55 -17.27
N TRP A 45 12.92 8.03 -16.55
CA TRP A 45 13.66 7.22 -15.60
C TRP A 45 12.77 6.79 -14.45
N ASN A 46 12.94 5.55 -14.02
CA ASN A 46 12.16 4.96 -12.95
C ASN A 46 13.09 4.54 -11.84
N HIS A 47 12.99 5.27 -10.74
CA HIS A 47 13.79 5.02 -9.55
C HIS A 47 12.99 4.28 -8.49
N PHE A 48 13.68 3.43 -7.75
CA PHE A 48 13.13 2.85 -6.54
C PHE A 48 13.26 3.88 -5.41
N CYS A 49 12.13 4.28 -4.82
CA CYS A 49 12.11 5.31 -3.78
C CYS A 49 12.77 4.81 -2.48
N SER A 50 13.69 5.59 -1.91
CA SER A 50 14.41 5.24 -0.68
C SER A 50 13.49 5.04 0.53
N MET A 51 12.40 5.80 0.62
CA MET A 51 11.41 5.61 1.68
C MET A 51 10.77 4.21 1.62
N HIS A 52 10.47 3.71 0.43
CA HIS A 52 9.93 2.35 0.28
C HIS A 52 10.95 1.29 0.65
N PHE A 53 12.25 1.56 0.48
CA PHE A 53 13.29 0.66 0.93
C PHE A 53 13.30 0.54 2.46
N ILE A 54 13.18 1.65 3.19
CA ILE A 54 13.08 1.64 4.66
C ILE A 54 11.81 0.91 5.13
N VAL A 55 10.67 1.09 4.45
CA VAL A 55 9.46 0.29 4.71
C VAL A 55 9.70 -1.21 4.45
N GLY A 56 10.49 -1.53 3.42
CA GLY A 56 10.96 -2.88 3.12
C GLY A 56 11.81 -3.47 4.26
N LEU A 57 12.69 -2.67 4.87
CA LEU A 57 13.46 -3.07 6.05
C LEU A 57 12.54 -3.40 7.23
N ALA A 58 11.53 -2.58 7.54
CA ALA A 58 10.58 -2.89 8.62
C ALA A 58 9.83 -4.22 8.39
N THR A 59 9.42 -4.49 7.15
CA THR A 59 8.76 -5.76 6.77
C THR A 59 9.71 -6.95 6.86
N SER A 60 11.00 -6.73 6.58
CA SER A 60 12.03 -7.79 6.60
C SER A 60 12.51 -8.07 8.03
N ALA A 61 12.55 -7.04 8.89
CA ALA A 61 12.81 -7.20 10.32
C ALA A 61 11.75 -8.09 10.99
N GLU A 62 10.49 -7.94 10.60
CA GLU A 62 9.39 -8.81 11.05
C GLU A 62 9.63 -10.29 10.70
N ALA A 63 10.13 -10.58 9.50
CA ALA A 63 10.47 -11.95 9.10
C ALA A 63 11.66 -12.48 9.92
N GLY A 64 12.71 -11.66 10.09
CA GLY A 64 13.89 -12.02 10.88
C GLY A 64 13.56 -12.28 12.35
N LEU A 65 12.69 -11.45 12.95
CA LEU A 65 12.22 -11.62 14.32
C LEU A 65 11.44 -12.93 14.48
N LYS A 66 10.55 -13.28 13.54
CA LYS A 66 9.86 -14.59 13.62
C LYS A 66 10.82 -15.76 13.57
N THR A 67 11.81 -15.73 12.67
CA THR A 67 12.82 -16.78 12.58
C THR A 67 13.62 -16.89 13.87
N PHE A 68 14.07 -15.76 14.42
CA PHE A 68 14.74 -15.69 15.71
C PHE A 68 13.89 -16.25 16.85
N GLU A 69 12.66 -15.75 17.00
CA GLU A 69 11.77 -16.17 18.07
C GLU A 69 11.47 -17.67 17.97
N ASN A 70 11.17 -18.19 16.76
CA ASN A 70 10.97 -19.63 16.50
C ASN A 70 12.17 -20.47 16.93
N ALA A 71 13.39 -19.98 16.69
CA ALA A 71 14.61 -20.69 17.05
C ALA A 71 14.85 -20.71 18.57
N CYS A 72 14.38 -19.69 19.29
CA CYS A 72 14.55 -19.57 20.74
C CYS A 72 13.43 -20.24 21.54
N THR A 73 12.21 -20.33 21.01
CA THR A 73 11.08 -20.97 21.68
C THR A 73 10.85 -22.35 21.08
N CYS A 74 11.21 -23.42 21.78
CA CYS A 74 11.04 -24.81 21.33
C CYS A 74 9.56 -25.28 21.20
N THR A 75 8.60 -24.38 21.35
CA THR A 75 7.15 -24.61 21.27
C THR A 75 6.53 -23.59 20.33
N ASP A 76 5.48 -23.97 19.59
CA ASP A 76 4.73 -23.05 18.72
C ASP A 76 4.46 -21.70 19.42
N HIS A 77 4.68 -20.58 18.72
CA HIS A 77 4.46 -19.19 19.18
C HIS A 77 3.09 -18.93 19.83
N SER A 78 2.15 -19.85 19.63
CA SER A 78 0.82 -19.85 20.24
C SER A 78 0.81 -20.02 21.76
N SER A 79 1.92 -20.34 22.44
CA SER A 79 1.91 -20.58 23.90
C SER A 79 2.82 -19.68 24.76
N SER A 80 3.47 -18.65 24.21
CA SER A 80 4.44 -17.81 24.94
C SER A 80 3.97 -16.35 25.10
N GLY A 81 4.15 -15.77 26.30
CA GLY A 81 3.71 -14.41 26.58
C GLY A 81 2.20 -14.24 26.48
N ALA A 82 1.72 -13.15 25.86
CA ALA A 82 0.30 -12.85 25.74
C ALA A 82 -0.50 -13.93 24.99
N THR A 83 0.11 -14.70 24.07
CA THR A 83 -0.58 -15.77 23.33
C THR A 83 -0.82 -17.02 24.16
N GLY A 84 -0.08 -17.22 25.25
CA GLY A 84 -0.34 -18.29 26.22
C GLY A 84 -1.55 -18.04 27.14
N ALA A 85 -2.15 -16.84 27.11
CA ALA A 85 -3.34 -16.54 27.89
C ALA A 85 -4.61 -16.96 27.14
N GLU A 86 -5.48 -17.77 27.77
CA GLU A 86 -6.72 -18.34 27.19
C GLU A 86 -7.69 -17.31 26.57
N THR A 87 -7.54 -16.02 26.90
CA THR A 87 -8.45 -14.94 26.48
C THR A 87 -7.87 -14.02 25.39
N PHE A 88 -6.65 -14.29 24.93
CA PHE A 88 -5.96 -13.45 23.94
C PHE A 88 -5.96 -14.11 22.56
N PHE A 89 -6.52 -13.41 21.57
CA PHE A 89 -6.50 -13.85 20.17
C PHE A 89 -5.41 -13.06 19.42
N PRO A 90 -4.25 -13.67 19.10
CA PRO A 90 -3.21 -12.98 18.34
C PRO A 90 -3.73 -12.56 16.97
N SER A 91 -3.33 -11.38 16.48
CA SER A 91 -3.45 -11.09 15.06
C SER A 91 -2.56 -12.05 14.29
N GLN A 92 -3.14 -12.77 13.33
CA GLN A 92 -2.43 -13.77 12.56
C GLN A 92 -1.21 -13.15 11.86
N GLY A 93 -0.03 -13.69 12.15
CA GLY A 93 1.19 -13.40 11.39
C GLY A 93 2.03 -12.20 11.85
N GLU A 94 2.02 -11.82 13.14
CA GLU A 94 3.04 -10.91 13.72
C GLU A 94 3.97 -11.65 14.71
N SER A 95 5.21 -11.19 14.86
CA SER A 95 6.19 -11.66 15.87
C SER A 95 5.80 -11.16 17.27
N GLY A 96 6.27 -11.84 18.31
CA GLY A 96 6.08 -11.45 19.71
C GLY A 96 6.70 -10.10 20.05
N ALA A 97 7.91 -9.82 19.59
CA ALA A 97 8.54 -8.51 19.76
C ALA A 97 7.74 -7.39 19.07
N HIS A 98 7.27 -7.60 17.83
CA HIS A 98 6.42 -6.62 17.15
C HIS A 98 5.11 -6.41 17.92
N ARG A 99 4.44 -7.49 18.31
CA ARG A 99 3.21 -7.45 19.10
C ARG A 99 3.42 -6.66 20.39
N LEU A 100 4.52 -6.91 21.10
CA LEU A 100 4.91 -6.20 22.31
C LEU A 100 5.01 -4.70 22.05
N VAL A 101 5.81 -4.28 21.05
CA VAL A 101 5.93 -2.85 20.67
C VAL A 101 4.56 -2.25 20.37
N ARG A 102 3.75 -2.92 19.56
CA ARG A 102 2.41 -2.46 19.18
C ARG A 102 1.47 -2.35 20.39
N ALA A 103 1.52 -3.31 21.31
CA ALA A 103 0.70 -3.34 22.52
C ALA A 103 1.12 -2.24 23.50
N VAL A 104 2.42 -2.06 23.72
CA VAL A 104 3.00 -0.99 24.55
C VAL A 104 2.62 0.38 24.00
N CYS A 105 2.77 0.62 22.70
CA CYS A 105 2.32 1.89 22.10
C CYS A 105 0.81 2.09 22.27
N LYS A 106 0.01 1.05 21.99
CA LYS A 106 -1.45 1.12 22.15
C LYS A 106 -1.86 1.39 23.60
N ALA A 107 -1.06 0.95 24.58
CA ALA A 107 -1.32 1.18 25.99
C ALA A 107 -0.82 2.56 26.47
N PHE A 108 0.37 2.99 26.05
CA PHE A 108 1.12 4.04 26.74
C PHE A 108 1.63 5.18 25.86
N SER A 109 1.45 5.17 24.54
CA SER A 109 1.94 6.28 23.70
C SER A 109 1.16 7.57 23.96
N HIS A 110 1.87 8.70 24.07
CA HIS A 110 1.26 10.00 24.37
C HIS A 110 0.17 10.39 23.36
N THR A 111 0.41 10.09 22.09
CA THR A 111 -0.58 10.21 21.01
C THR A 111 -0.95 8.82 20.48
N GLY A 112 -2.22 8.60 20.14
CA GLY A 112 -2.67 7.37 19.47
C GLY A 112 -2.81 6.13 20.36
N ALA A 113 -2.61 6.26 21.69
CA ALA A 113 -3.00 5.23 22.65
C ALA A 113 -4.51 4.96 22.60
N CYS A 114 -4.91 3.79 23.07
CA CYS A 114 -6.30 3.37 23.08
C CYS A 114 -7.09 4.19 24.10
N GLU A 115 -8.04 5.00 23.62
CA GLU A 115 -8.90 5.83 24.49
C GLU A 115 -9.68 5.05 25.56
N LYS A 116 -9.95 3.75 25.31
CA LYS A 116 -10.74 2.91 26.23
C LYS A 116 -9.91 2.07 27.19
N SER A 117 -8.65 1.79 26.87
CA SER A 117 -7.86 0.76 27.58
C SER A 117 -6.39 1.11 27.76
N GLY A 118 -5.95 2.24 27.20
CA GLY A 118 -4.60 2.77 27.38
C GLY A 118 -4.51 3.68 28.60
N HIS A 119 -3.33 3.73 29.20
CA HIS A 119 -2.99 4.48 30.40
C HIS A 119 -1.82 5.47 30.12
N PRO A 120 -1.84 6.28 29.05
CA PRO A 120 -0.68 7.11 28.69
C PRO A 120 -0.39 8.21 29.72
N LYS A 121 -1.42 8.82 30.31
CA LYS A 121 -1.28 9.93 31.27
C LYS A 121 -0.85 9.43 32.65
N GLU A 122 -1.43 8.32 33.07
CA GLU A 122 -1.13 7.65 34.34
C GLU A 122 0.31 7.14 34.34
N PHE A 123 0.76 6.56 33.23
CA PHE A 123 2.15 6.14 33.09
C PHE A 123 3.11 7.34 33.07
N GLU A 124 2.75 8.43 32.39
CA GLU A 124 3.56 9.67 32.40
C GLU A 124 3.67 10.26 33.81
N ALA A 125 2.57 10.29 34.58
CA ALA A 125 2.59 10.71 35.98
C ALA A 125 3.45 9.77 36.85
N PHE A 126 3.38 8.46 36.62
CA PHE A 126 4.22 7.47 37.30
C PHE A 126 5.72 7.73 37.04
N LEU A 127 6.12 7.91 35.78
CA LEU A 127 7.52 8.20 35.41
C LEU A 127 8.05 9.44 36.16
N GLN A 128 7.25 10.52 36.19
CA GLN A 128 7.61 11.77 36.86
C GLN A 128 7.68 11.62 38.38
N SER A 129 6.90 10.71 38.97
CA SER A 129 6.95 10.40 40.40
C SER A 129 8.21 9.64 40.81
N CYS A 130 8.73 8.79 39.91
CA CYS A 130 9.95 8.01 40.16
C CYS A 130 11.21 8.82 39.93
N VAL A 131 11.28 9.53 38.80
CA VAL A 131 12.45 10.35 38.43
C VAL A 131 11.94 11.69 37.89
N PRO A 132 12.21 12.80 38.60
CA PRO A 132 11.87 14.13 38.11
C PRO A 132 12.48 14.37 36.72
N ALA A 133 11.67 14.88 35.79
CA ALA A 133 12.01 15.11 34.38
C ALA A 133 12.15 13.87 33.48
N LYS A 134 11.84 12.65 33.95
CA LYS A 134 11.75 11.48 33.05
C LYS A 134 10.52 11.58 32.15
N VAL A 135 10.75 11.47 30.84
CA VAL A 135 9.73 11.65 29.81
C VAL A 135 9.45 10.33 29.10
N ASN A 136 8.17 10.06 28.84
CA ASN A 136 7.74 8.94 28.02
C ASN A 136 8.24 9.10 26.57
N LYS A 137 9.10 8.17 26.11
CA LYS A 137 9.70 8.20 24.78
C LYS A 137 8.87 7.50 23.70
N LEU A 138 7.72 6.91 24.04
CA LEU A 138 6.85 6.19 23.11
C LEU A 138 6.07 7.14 22.20
N ILE A 139 6.05 6.83 20.90
CA ILE A 139 5.25 7.56 19.91
C ILE A 139 4.10 6.71 19.38
N SER A 140 3.11 7.37 18.76
CA SER A 140 1.99 6.69 18.13
C SER A 140 2.46 5.63 17.14
N PHE A 141 1.95 4.40 17.28
CA PHE A 141 2.18 3.34 16.30
C PHE A 141 1.46 3.62 14.96
N ARG A 142 0.55 4.59 14.95
CA ARG A 142 -0.20 5.03 13.76
C ARG A 142 0.38 6.34 13.22
N GLY A 143 0.69 6.40 11.93
CA GLY A 143 0.96 7.66 11.22
C GLY A 143 2.29 7.67 10.46
N GLU A 144 3.42 7.44 11.13
CA GLU A 144 4.75 7.36 10.51
C GLU A 144 5.09 5.90 10.16
N ARG A 145 5.00 5.54 8.88
CA ARG A 145 4.97 4.11 8.50
C ARG A 145 6.33 3.42 8.49
N PHE A 146 7.44 4.17 8.38
CA PHE A 146 8.72 3.57 8.00
C PHE A 146 9.69 3.34 9.17
N ASN A 147 9.74 4.24 10.16
CA ASN A 147 10.69 4.12 11.30
C ASN A 147 10.04 3.87 12.67
N VAL A 148 8.71 3.89 12.77
CA VAL A 148 8.00 3.76 14.04
C VAL A 148 8.24 2.43 14.74
N LEU A 149 8.32 1.32 14.01
CA LEU A 149 8.61 0.01 14.59
C LEU A 149 9.98 0.01 15.30
N PHE A 150 11.03 0.48 14.61
CA PHE A 150 12.38 0.54 15.14
C PHE A 150 12.50 1.51 16.33
N LYS A 151 11.96 2.73 16.16
CA LYS A 151 11.98 3.76 17.21
C LYS A 151 11.23 3.32 18.47
N ASN A 152 10.03 2.76 18.32
CA ASN A 152 9.27 2.27 19.46
C ASN A 152 9.83 0.96 20.04
N GLY A 153 10.55 0.15 19.26
CA GLY A 153 11.35 -0.96 19.79
C GLY A 153 12.37 -0.48 20.82
N GLY A 154 13.15 0.55 20.47
CA GLY A 154 14.09 1.18 21.38
C GLY A 154 13.43 1.81 22.61
N ALA A 155 12.34 2.56 22.41
CA ALA A 155 11.60 3.18 23.53
C ALA A 155 10.96 2.13 24.47
N THR A 156 10.45 1.02 23.92
CA THR A 156 9.90 -0.10 24.70
C THR A 156 11.00 -0.75 25.54
N TYR A 157 12.17 -0.98 24.95
CA TYR A 157 13.31 -1.54 25.68
C TYR A 157 13.80 -0.59 26.79
N HIS A 158 13.89 0.71 26.49
CA HIS A 158 14.29 1.74 27.45
C HIS A 158 13.37 1.81 28.67
N HIS A 159 12.06 1.69 28.46
CA HIS A 159 11.05 1.75 29.51
C HIS A 159 10.66 0.39 30.09
N LYS A 160 11.33 -0.72 29.75
CA LYS A 160 10.88 -2.06 30.13
C LYS A 160 10.66 -2.21 31.65
N ASP A 161 11.59 -1.68 32.44
CA ASP A 161 11.55 -1.78 33.91
C ASP A 161 10.53 -0.79 34.49
N ASP A 162 10.42 0.41 33.91
CA ASP A 162 9.39 1.40 34.28
C ASP A 162 7.99 0.85 34.04
N LEU A 163 7.79 0.19 32.89
CA LEU A 163 6.51 -0.39 32.48
C LEU A 163 6.13 -1.54 33.40
N LEU A 164 7.07 -2.44 33.72
CA LEU A 164 6.82 -3.53 34.67
C LEU A 164 6.46 -2.98 36.05
N ALA A 165 7.25 -2.03 36.57
CA ALA A 165 6.99 -1.40 37.86
C ALA A 165 5.63 -0.69 37.89
N TYR A 166 5.25 0.02 36.83
CA TYR A 166 3.92 0.62 36.72
C TYR A 166 2.81 -0.43 36.70
N LEU A 167 2.98 -1.50 35.92
CA LEU A 167 2.01 -2.58 35.81
C LEU A 167 1.85 -3.37 37.11
N ASP A 168 2.84 -3.37 37.99
CA ASP A 168 2.76 -3.91 39.36
C ASP A 168 1.88 -3.07 40.29
N THR A 169 1.74 -1.76 40.02
CA THR A 169 0.83 -0.89 40.80
C THR A 169 -0.64 -1.04 40.39
N CYS A 170 -0.92 -1.71 39.28
CA CYS A 170 -2.27 -1.88 38.77
C CYS A 170 -2.99 -3.06 39.45
N GLU A 171 -3.94 -2.79 40.35
CA GLU A 171 -4.69 -3.83 41.07
C GLU A 171 -5.59 -4.69 40.16
N ALA A 172 -6.16 -4.10 39.11
CA ALA A 172 -7.05 -4.78 38.16
C ALA A 172 -6.71 -4.40 36.70
N PRO A 173 -5.59 -4.88 36.15
CA PRO A 173 -5.15 -4.50 34.81
C PRO A 173 -6.12 -5.04 33.77
N ASN A 174 -6.50 -4.20 32.81
CA ASN A 174 -7.31 -4.64 31.67
C ASN A 174 -6.51 -5.59 30.75
N ARG A 175 -7.18 -6.27 29.81
CA ARG A 175 -6.54 -7.26 28.91
C ARG A 175 -5.36 -6.72 28.11
N LEU A 176 -5.37 -5.43 27.75
CA LEU A 176 -4.24 -4.82 27.03
C LEU A 176 -3.01 -4.72 27.93
N LEU A 177 -3.19 -4.27 29.18
CA LEU A 177 -2.11 -4.17 30.16
C LEU A 177 -1.57 -5.55 30.57
N GLN A 178 -2.47 -6.53 30.74
CA GLN A 178 -2.09 -7.93 30.99
C GLN A 178 -1.24 -8.49 29.86
N ALA A 179 -1.61 -8.24 28.61
CA ALA A 179 -0.84 -8.68 27.44
C ALA A 179 0.55 -8.02 27.40
N VAL A 180 0.64 -6.71 27.69
CA VAL A 180 1.93 -6.01 27.76
C VAL A 180 2.82 -6.62 28.85
N ARG A 181 2.28 -6.84 30.05
CA ARG A 181 3.02 -7.46 31.16
C ARG A 181 3.54 -8.85 30.78
N ALA A 182 2.67 -9.68 30.19
CA ALA A 182 3.02 -11.03 29.77
C ALA A 182 4.15 -11.02 28.72
N ASP A 183 4.06 -10.18 27.70
CA ASP A 183 5.08 -10.09 26.65
C ASP A 183 6.40 -9.45 27.16
N LEU A 184 6.35 -8.47 28.07
CA LEU A 184 7.56 -7.90 28.72
C LEU A 184 8.30 -8.92 29.58
N SER A 185 7.59 -9.94 30.08
CA SER A 185 8.19 -11.00 30.90
C SER A 185 8.91 -12.07 30.06
N VAL A 186 8.92 -11.94 28.73
CA VAL A 186 9.59 -12.88 27.80
C VAL A 186 10.91 -12.25 27.33
N PRO A 187 12.09 -12.75 27.80
CA PRO A 187 13.38 -12.17 27.45
C PRO A 187 13.65 -12.11 25.95
N VAL A 188 13.16 -13.10 25.20
CA VAL A 188 13.25 -13.16 23.73
C VAL A 188 12.58 -11.95 23.08
N TYR A 189 11.39 -11.54 23.54
CA TYR A 189 10.66 -10.41 22.97
C TYR A 189 11.32 -9.08 23.36
N VAL A 190 11.81 -8.97 24.60
CA VAL A 190 12.57 -7.80 25.08
C VAL A 190 13.87 -7.63 24.29
N ALA A 191 14.61 -8.71 24.03
CA ALA A 191 15.80 -8.70 23.19
C ALA A 191 15.49 -8.32 21.74
N GLY A 192 14.35 -8.77 21.19
CA GLY A 192 13.84 -8.33 19.89
C GLY A 192 13.58 -6.81 19.85
N CYS A 193 12.97 -6.24 20.90
CA CYS A 193 12.81 -4.79 21.05
C CYS A 193 14.16 -4.05 21.11
N CYS A 194 15.13 -4.59 21.84
CA CYS A 194 16.50 -4.05 21.90
C CYS A 194 17.14 -4.03 20.51
N ALA A 195 17.10 -5.14 19.78
CA ALA A 195 17.63 -5.25 18.42
C ALA A 195 16.99 -4.21 17.47
N LEU A 196 15.66 -4.05 17.51
CA LEU A 196 14.94 -3.02 16.76
C LEU A 196 15.40 -1.60 17.13
N GLY A 197 15.66 -1.33 18.40
CA GLY A 197 16.18 -0.06 18.90
C GLY A 197 17.60 0.25 18.40
N ILE A 198 18.50 -0.73 18.44
CA ILE A 198 19.86 -0.62 17.89
C ILE A 198 19.79 -0.30 16.39
N ILE A 199 18.96 -1.04 15.64
CA ILE A 199 18.73 -0.79 14.22
C ILE A 199 18.21 0.63 13.97
N ASN A 200 17.31 1.15 14.83
CA ASN A 200 16.87 2.53 14.72
C ASN A 200 18.06 3.51 14.81
N LYS A 201 18.89 3.34 15.84
CA LYS A 201 19.97 4.29 16.17
C LYS A 201 21.13 4.25 15.18
N ILE A 202 21.47 3.07 14.65
CA ILE A 202 22.66 2.88 13.81
C ILE A 202 22.32 2.79 12.32
N VAL A 203 21.12 2.31 11.96
CA VAL A 203 20.76 2.02 10.57
C VAL A 203 19.68 2.98 10.08
N THR A 204 18.45 2.87 10.57
CA THR A 204 17.29 3.43 9.86
C THR A 204 17.06 4.92 10.12
N ALA A 205 17.38 5.44 11.30
CA ALA A 205 17.31 6.88 11.55
C ALA A 205 18.47 7.65 10.89
N PRO A 206 19.74 7.19 10.92
CA PRO A 206 20.80 7.77 10.10
C PRO A 206 20.50 7.69 8.60
N LEU A 207 20.04 6.53 8.09
CA LEU A 207 19.66 6.38 6.69
C LEU A 207 18.56 7.36 6.28
N TRP A 208 17.54 7.56 7.13
CA TRP A 208 16.49 8.53 6.83
C TRP A 208 17.04 9.95 6.74
N ARG A 209 17.98 10.33 7.62
CA ARG A 209 18.63 11.65 7.56
C ARG A 209 19.45 11.83 6.29
N LEU A 210 20.15 10.80 5.80
CA LEU A 210 20.81 10.84 4.49
C LEU A 210 19.79 11.03 3.36
N VAL A 211 18.70 10.26 3.39
CA VAL A 211 17.63 10.39 2.40
C VAL A 211 17.04 11.80 2.40
N GLU A 212 16.95 12.47 3.55
CA GLU A 212 16.47 13.86 3.63
C GLU A 212 17.53 14.91 3.25
N SER A 213 18.82 14.62 3.44
CA SER A 213 19.91 15.55 3.12
C SER A 213 20.33 15.52 1.66
N GLU A 214 20.29 14.33 1.04
CA GLU A 214 20.72 14.15 -0.35
C GLU A 214 19.71 14.74 -1.34
N SER A 215 20.25 15.43 -2.35
CA SER A 215 19.44 16.13 -3.34
C SER A 215 18.92 15.19 -4.44
N SER A 216 19.74 14.23 -4.85
CA SER A 216 19.43 13.26 -5.90
C SER A 216 19.46 11.83 -5.39
N ILE A 217 18.56 11.00 -5.91
CA ILE A 217 18.58 9.55 -5.67
C ILE A 217 19.89 8.88 -6.12
N LEU A 218 20.60 9.45 -7.09
CA LEU A 218 21.87 8.89 -7.57
C LEU A 218 23.02 9.07 -6.57
N ASP A 219 22.90 10.02 -5.65
CA ASP A 219 23.91 10.26 -4.60
C ASP A 219 23.79 9.22 -3.48
N MET A 220 22.65 8.51 -3.42
CA MET A 220 22.43 7.41 -2.47
C MET A 220 23.17 6.12 -2.85
N CYS A 221 23.71 5.97 -4.06
CA CYS A 221 24.32 4.71 -4.53
C CYS A 221 25.45 4.23 -3.60
N GLN A 222 26.35 5.12 -3.20
CA GLN A 222 27.45 4.77 -2.30
C GLN A 222 26.95 4.38 -0.91
N HIS A 223 25.95 5.09 -0.39
CA HIS A 223 25.34 4.79 0.90
C HIS A 223 24.61 3.44 0.90
N PHE A 224 23.92 3.10 -0.19
CA PHE A 224 23.28 1.79 -0.36
C PHE A 224 24.30 0.65 -0.46
N HIS A 225 25.41 0.89 -1.17
CA HIS A 225 26.48 -0.09 -1.22
C HIS A 225 27.12 -0.31 0.16
N GLN A 226 27.37 0.77 0.91
CA GLN A 226 27.88 0.67 2.28
C GLN A 226 26.93 -0.11 3.20
N LEU A 227 25.62 0.10 3.11
CA LEU A 227 24.64 -0.70 3.86
C LEU A 227 24.70 -2.19 3.51
N HIS A 228 24.79 -2.52 2.22
CA HIS A 228 24.87 -3.91 1.79
C HIS A 228 26.12 -4.61 2.35
N ILE A 229 27.28 -3.93 2.33
CA ILE A 229 28.52 -4.43 2.94
C ILE A 229 28.34 -4.61 4.45
N SER A 230 27.86 -3.57 5.14
CA SER A 230 27.68 -3.59 6.60
C SER A 230 26.72 -4.71 7.03
N PHE A 231 25.55 -4.84 6.39
CA PHE A 231 24.60 -5.93 6.68
C PHE A 231 25.22 -7.30 6.45
N SER A 232 25.97 -7.49 5.36
CA SER A 232 26.66 -8.75 5.07
C SER A 232 27.72 -9.09 6.12
N SER A 233 28.39 -8.08 6.68
CA SER A 233 29.32 -8.24 7.79
C SER A 233 28.58 -8.64 9.07
N PHE A 234 27.48 -7.95 9.40
CA PHE A 234 26.72 -8.17 10.63
C PHE A 234 26.04 -9.53 10.71
N ILE A 235 25.76 -10.18 9.57
CA ILE A 235 25.31 -11.59 9.56
C ILE A 235 26.35 -12.49 10.22
N LYS A 236 27.64 -12.27 9.93
CA LYS A 236 28.75 -13.05 10.49
C LYS A 236 28.97 -12.65 11.93
N ASP A 237 29.14 -11.35 12.16
CA ASP A 237 29.43 -10.78 13.46
C ASP A 237 28.78 -9.38 13.63
N PRO A 238 27.72 -9.26 14.44
CA PRO A 238 27.08 -7.99 14.72
C PRO A 238 27.75 -7.22 15.88
N SER A 239 28.94 -7.62 16.36
CA SER A 239 29.56 -7.00 17.54
C SER A 239 29.74 -5.49 17.40
N SER A 240 30.25 -5.00 16.26
CA SER A 240 30.37 -3.56 15.99
C SER A 240 29.01 -2.84 16.00
N LEU A 241 27.96 -3.46 15.46
CA LEU A 241 26.60 -2.92 15.53
C LEU A 241 26.09 -2.86 16.97
N MET A 242 26.43 -3.85 17.80
CA MET A 242 26.07 -3.90 19.22
C MET A 242 26.91 -2.96 20.09
N GLU A 243 28.08 -2.54 19.63
CA GLU A 243 28.93 -1.53 20.27
C GLU A 243 28.54 -0.11 19.85
N GLY A 244 27.60 0.03 18.91
CA GLY A 244 27.09 1.31 18.44
C GLY A 244 27.97 1.97 17.38
N GLU A 245 28.81 1.20 16.68
CA GLU A 245 29.63 1.71 15.57
C GLU A 245 28.72 2.25 14.45
N ALA A 246 28.89 3.52 14.12
CA ALA A 246 28.05 4.20 13.14
C ALA A 246 28.39 3.76 11.71
N ILE A 247 27.39 3.30 10.95
CA ILE A 247 27.54 3.05 9.49
C ILE A 247 27.74 4.37 8.74
N PHE A 248 27.10 5.44 9.24
CA PHE A 248 27.12 6.76 8.62
C PHE A 248 27.50 7.83 9.65
N PRO A 249 28.80 8.02 9.92
CA PRO A 249 29.26 8.95 10.96
C PRO A 249 28.81 10.40 10.75
N SER A 250 28.72 10.85 9.49
CA SER A 250 28.34 12.24 9.14
C SER A 250 26.93 12.63 9.53
N VAL A 251 26.04 11.64 9.71
CA VAL A 251 24.63 11.83 10.05
C VAL A 251 24.27 11.03 11.28
N GLN A 252 25.20 10.77 12.20
CA GLN A 252 24.88 10.06 13.43
C GLN A 252 24.07 10.97 14.39
N GLY A 253 23.19 10.38 15.19
CA GLY A 253 22.30 11.14 16.08
C GLY A 253 23.00 11.43 17.41
N GLU A 254 22.41 12.30 18.22
CA GLU A 254 22.87 12.49 19.60
C GLU A 254 22.59 11.26 20.46
N ASP A 255 23.47 11.02 21.43
CA ASP A 255 23.38 9.94 22.41
C ASP A 255 22.36 10.26 23.51
N ASP A 256 21.09 10.15 23.16
CA ASP A 256 19.96 10.32 24.08
C ASP A 256 19.84 9.17 25.10
N ASP A 257 18.90 9.30 26.04
CA ASP A 257 18.67 8.30 27.10
C ASP A 257 18.34 6.91 26.55
N VAL A 258 17.68 6.85 25.38
CA VAL A 258 17.34 5.59 24.71
C VAL A 258 18.60 4.96 24.13
N TYR A 259 19.47 5.75 23.49
CA TYR A 259 20.78 5.29 23.01
C TYR A 259 21.59 4.70 24.17
N LYS A 260 21.74 5.45 25.27
CA LYS A 260 22.48 4.99 26.44
C LYS A 260 21.94 3.65 26.95
N SER A 261 20.62 3.55 27.13
CA SER A 261 19.97 2.30 27.56
C SER A 261 20.20 1.12 26.59
N LEU A 262 20.26 1.39 25.28
CA LEU A 262 20.49 0.35 24.27
C LEU A 262 21.94 -0.16 24.24
N PHE A 263 22.92 0.60 24.72
CA PHE A 263 24.34 0.24 24.63
C PHE A 263 25.01 0.02 26.00
N SER A 264 24.34 0.36 27.12
CA SER A 264 24.85 0.17 28.49
C SER A 264 24.52 -1.22 29.09
N HIS A 265 24.61 -2.30 28.32
CA HIS A 265 24.07 -3.61 28.75
C HIS A 265 24.99 -4.36 29.72
N ASP A 266 24.49 -4.57 30.94
CA ASP A 266 25.11 -5.46 31.93
C ASP A 266 24.52 -6.88 31.93
N ASP A 267 23.33 -7.10 31.34
CA ASP A 267 22.67 -8.42 31.27
C ASP A 267 23.25 -9.30 30.14
N PRO A 268 23.98 -10.39 30.46
CA PRO A 268 24.60 -11.25 29.44
C PRO A 268 23.59 -12.04 28.60
N GLU A 269 22.42 -12.38 29.16
CA GLU A 269 21.40 -13.16 28.45
C GLU A 269 20.71 -12.31 27.39
N ILE A 270 20.26 -11.11 27.77
CA ILE A 270 19.66 -10.17 26.81
C ILE A 270 20.68 -9.81 25.72
N LYS A 271 21.96 -9.58 26.08
CA LYS A 271 23.01 -9.33 25.09
C LYS A 271 23.15 -10.49 24.09
N ARG A 272 23.18 -11.74 24.57
CA ARG A 272 23.25 -12.93 23.71
C ARG A 272 22.03 -13.05 22.80
N LEU A 273 20.83 -12.85 23.33
CA LEU A 273 19.58 -12.92 22.56
C LEU A 273 19.49 -11.80 21.53
N THR A 274 19.87 -10.58 21.89
CA THR A 274 19.92 -9.43 20.97
C THR A 274 20.89 -9.69 19.81
N CYS A 275 22.06 -10.27 20.09
CA CYS A 275 23.01 -10.70 19.06
C CYS A 275 22.36 -11.68 18.05
N GLN A 276 21.62 -12.67 18.55
CA GLN A 276 20.93 -13.65 17.71
C GLN A 276 19.79 -13.01 16.90
N ALA A 277 19.01 -12.12 17.50
CA ALA A 277 17.96 -11.37 16.82
C ALA A 277 18.53 -10.50 15.68
N LEU A 278 19.61 -9.76 15.96
CA LEU A 278 20.30 -8.93 14.96
C LEU A 278 20.78 -9.78 13.79
N LYS A 279 21.43 -10.94 14.01
CA LYS A 279 21.87 -11.82 12.91
C LYS A 279 20.73 -12.21 11.97
N ASN A 280 19.60 -12.66 12.53
CA ASN A 280 18.43 -13.06 11.74
C ASN A 280 17.82 -11.88 10.98
N ILE A 281 17.72 -10.70 11.60
CA ILE A 281 17.23 -9.48 10.93
C ILE A 281 18.19 -9.05 9.81
N MET A 282 19.50 -9.09 10.04
CA MET A 282 20.51 -8.71 9.04
C MET A 282 20.50 -9.64 7.82
N THR A 283 20.23 -10.94 8.02
CA THR A 283 20.01 -11.88 6.91
C THR A 283 18.86 -11.42 5.99
N GLU A 284 17.72 -11.07 6.58
CA GLU A 284 16.58 -10.56 5.82
C GLU A 284 16.87 -9.17 5.20
N PHE A 285 17.66 -8.34 5.88
CA PHE A 285 18.08 -7.03 5.37
C PHE A 285 18.95 -7.14 4.11
N VAL A 286 19.87 -8.11 4.04
CA VAL A 286 20.65 -8.34 2.82
C VAL A 286 19.73 -8.73 1.66
N VAL A 287 18.82 -9.68 1.87
CA VAL A 287 17.87 -10.15 0.83
C VAL A 287 17.02 -9.00 0.29
N VAL A 288 16.46 -8.17 1.17
CA VAL A 288 15.62 -7.04 0.74
C VAL A 288 16.42 -5.94 0.06
N THR A 289 17.65 -5.68 0.52
CA THR A 289 18.58 -4.72 -0.07
C THR A 289 18.92 -5.12 -1.50
N GLU A 290 19.34 -6.37 -1.72
CA GLU A 290 19.64 -6.90 -3.04
C GLU A 290 18.41 -6.87 -3.96
N ARG A 291 17.23 -7.23 -3.45
CA ARG A 291 16.00 -7.24 -4.24
C ARG A 291 15.55 -5.84 -4.67
N MET A 292 15.55 -4.88 -3.75
CA MET A 292 14.92 -3.56 -3.94
C MET A 292 15.90 -2.52 -4.48
N LEU A 293 17.19 -2.67 -4.20
CA LEU A 293 18.24 -1.73 -4.59
C LEU A 293 19.20 -2.28 -5.65
N LYS A 294 18.88 -3.42 -6.30
CA LYS A 294 19.69 -4.02 -7.37
C LYS A 294 20.20 -3.04 -8.43
N ASP A 295 19.42 -2.01 -8.75
CA ASP A 295 19.76 -1.06 -9.81
C ASP A 295 20.81 -0.03 -9.33
N TYR A 296 21.01 0.11 -8.02
CA TYR A 296 21.95 1.05 -7.38
C TYR A 296 23.22 0.36 -6.82
N LEU A 297 23.14 -0.94 -6.56
CA LEU A 297 24.26 -1.77 -6.09
C LEU A 297 25.25 -2.07 -7.22
N PRO A 298 26.49 -2.51 -6.92
CA PRO A 298 27.47 -2.88 -7.94
C PRO A 298 26.90 -3.79 -9.03
N GLY A 299 27.09 -3.40 -10.30
CA GLY A 299 26.51 -4.08 -11.47
C GLY A 299 25.11 -3.59 -11.86
N GLY A 300 24.48 -2.72 -11.06
CA GLY A 300 23.22 -2.06 -11.38
C GLY A 300 23.38 -0.88 -12.34
N ILE A 301 22.29 -0.54 -13.04
CA ILE A 301 22.26 0.50 -14.09
C ILE A 301 22.52 1.93 -13.58
N PHE A 302 22.35 2.17 -12.28
CA PHE A 302 22.56 3.47 -11.61
C PHE A 302 23.76 3.49 -10.68
N HIS A 303 24.51 2.39 -10.55
CA HIS A 303 25.64 2.32 -9.64
C HIS A 303 26.74 3.32 -9.99
N ASN A 304 27.05 3.43 -11.28
CA ASN A 304 28.01 4.38 -11.85
C ASN A 304 27.34 5.14 -13.01
N PRO A 305 26.46 6.11 -12.72
CA PRO A 305 25.76 6.84 -13.75
C PRO A 305 26.73 7.75 -14.52
N THR A 306 26.55 7.87 -15.83
CA THR A 306 27.32 8.80 -16.67
C THR A 306 26.98 10.25 -16.34
N GLU A 307 27.82 11.19 -16.76
CA GLU A 307 27.54 12.63 -16.55
C GLU A 307 26.22 13.05 -17.20
N ALA A 308 25.95 12.57 -18.42
CA ALA A 308 24.68 12.83 -19.11
C ALA A 308 23.48 12.29 -18.32
N GLN A 309 23.62 11.10 -17.72
CA GLN A 309 22.59 10.53 -16.84
C GLN A 309 22.39 11.35 -15.57
N ARG A 310 23.46 11.85 -14.96
CA ARG A 310 23.38 12.73 -13.79
C ARG A 310 22.68 14.04 -14.13
N GLU A 311 22.99 14.64 -15.26
CA GLU A 311 22.32 15.86 -15.73
C GLU A 311 20.82 15.62 -15.99
N GLU A 312 20.48 14.53 -16.69
CA GLU A 312 19.10 14.19 -17.00
C GLU A 312 18.25 13.89 -15.74
N MET A 313 18.88 13.31 -14.72
CA MET A 313 18.23 12.89 -13.48
C MET A 313 18.50 13.81 -12.28
N ALA A 314 19.10 14.98 -12.50
CA ALA A 314 19.52 15.90 -11.43
C ALA A 314 18.37 16.33 -10.50
N THR A 315 17.13 16.32 -11.01
CA THR A 315 15.93 16.73 -10.26
C THR A 315 15.18 15.56 -9.62
N CYS A 316 15.69 14.33 -9.73
CA CYS A 316 15.01 13.15 -9.19
C CYS A 316 15.25 13.05 -7.66
N PRO A 317 14.22 13.29 -6.83
CA PRO A 317 14.40 13.29 -5.40
C PRO A 317 14.64 11.88 -4.87
N THR A 318 15.32 11.79 -3.73
CA THR A 318 15.61 10.56 -3.01
C THR A 318 14.36 9.86 -2.45
N ASN A 319 13.30 10.64 -2.19
CA ASN A 319 12.06 10.14 -1.60
C ASN A 319 10.82 10.84 -2.20
N ASN A 320 9.65 10.26 -1.96
CA ASN A 320 8.37 10.77 -2.46
C ASN A 320 7.56 11.54 -1.40
N THR A 321 8.15 11.94 -0.27
CA THR A 321 7.42 12.61 0.83
C THR A 321 6.73 13.91 0.38
N GLY A 322 7.37 14.68 -0.51
CA GLY A 322 6.76 15.89 -1.08
C GLY A 322 5.49 15.59 -1.90
N LEU A 323 5.50 14.51 -2.67
CA LEU A 323 4.33 14.05 -3.42
C LEU A 323 3.24 13.51 -2.48
N GLU A 324 3.59 12.69 -1.49
CA GLU A 324 2.63 12.17 -0.51
C GLU A 324 1.95 13.30 0.29
N ARG A 325 2.73 14.32 0.70
CA ARG A 325 2.20 15.52 1.35
C ARG A 325 1.20 16.26 0.45
N THR A 326 1.46 16.33 -0.85
CA THR A 326 0.58 16.97 -1.83
C THR A 326 -0.76 16.25 -1.92
N PHE A 327 -0.73 14.90 -2.02
CA PHE A 327 -1.94 14.09 -1.99
C PHE A 327 -2.68 14.16 -0.66
N ALA A 328 -1.97 14.21 0.48
CA ALA A 328 -2.59 14.36 1.79
C ALA A 328 -3.34 15.70 1.90
N HIS A 329 -2.80 16.79 1.37
CA HIS A 329 -3.50 18.07 1.29
C HIS A 329 -4.72 18.01 0.39
N LEU A 330 -4.61 17.35 -0.77
CA LEU A 330 -5.74 17.15 -1.68
C LEU A 330 -6.86 16.36 -1.02
N ASP A 331 -6.55 15.23 -0.38
CA ASP A 331 -7.51 14.39 0.34
C ASP A 331 -8.23 15.17 1.44
N ARG A 332 -7.48 15.97 2.20
CA ARG A 332 -8.06 16.86 3.21
C ARG A 332 -9.01 17.87 2.56
N ASP A 333 -8.56 18.59 1.54
CA ASP A 333 -9.36 19.64 0.91
C ASP A 333 -10.60 19.06 0.20
N VAL A 334 -10.55 17.83 -0.33
CA VAL A 334 -11.71 17.11 -0.87
C VAL A 334 -12.73 16.78 0.22
N ARG A 335 -12.28 16.33 1.40
CA ARG A 335 -13.17 16.00 2.53
C ARG A 335 -13.80 17.22 3.18
N PHE A 336 -13.01 18.27 3.43
CA PHE A 336 -13.47 19.47 4.14
C PHE A 336 -14.09 20.53 3.23
N SER A 337 -13.83 20.47 1.92
CA SER A 337 -14.41 21.39 0.94
C SER A 337 -14.85 20.62 -0.31
N PRO A 338 -15.89 19.76 -0.20
CA PRO A 338 -16.33 18.89 -1.30
C PRO A 338 -16.81 19.68 -2.52
N ASN A 339 -17.35 20.88 -2.30
CA ASN A 339 -17.86 21.76 -3.36
C ASN A 339 -16.79 22.71 -3.93
N ALA A 340 -15.54 22.68 -3.43
CA ALA A 340 -14.47 23.49 -4.01
C ALA A 340 -14.12 22.98 -5.41
N THR A 341 -13.95 23.91 -6.35
CA THR A 341 -13.50 23.59 -7.72
C THR A 341 -12.07 23.05 -7.71
N THR A 342 -11.69 22.31 -8.75
CA THR A 342 -10.31 21.81 -8.91
C THR A 342 -9.31 22.95 -8.88
N LEU A 343 -9.58 24.04 -9.60
CA LEU A 343 -8.76 25.26 -9.61
C LEU A 343 -8.53 25.83 -8.19
N THR A 344 -9.57 25.83 -7.35
CA THR A 344 -9.47 26.32 -5.97
C THR A 344 -8.59 25.40 -5.11
N ARG A 345 -8.72 24.08 -5.29
CA ARG A 345 -7.91 23.09 -4.56
C ARG A 345 -6.44 23.20 -4.96
N GLU A 346 -6.16 23.24 -6.26
CA GLU A 346 -4.80 23.43 -6.79
C GLU A 346 -4.18 24.74 -6.25
N SER A 347 -4.93 25.85 -6.29
CA SER A 347 -4.47 27.14 -5.74
C SER A 347 -4.11 27.04 -4.25
N LYS A 348 -4.93 26.37 -3.44
CA LYS A 348 -4.65 26.17 -2.01
C LYS A 348 -3.41 25.32 -1.77
N ILE A 349 -3.25 24.25 -2.54
CA ILE A 349 -2.10 23.34 -2.45
C ILE A 349 -0.82 24.10 -2.84
N MET A 350 -0.81 24.78 -3.99
CA MET A 350 0.34 25.57 -4.45
C MET A 350 0.70 26.67 -3.45
N PHE A 351 -0.27 27.42 -2.95
CA PHE A 351 -0.03 28.49 -1.97
C PHE A 351 0.63 27.97 -0.68
N ARG A 352 0.20 26.80 -0.19
CA ARG A 352 0.79 26.16 1.00
C ARG A 352 2.18 25.60 0.72
N LEU A 353 2.33 24.81 -0.34
CA LEU A 353 3.59 24.10 -0.63
C LEU A 353 4.71 25.03 -1.08
N ASN A 354 4.38 26.09 -1.82
CA ASN A 354 5.35 27.12 -2.22
C ASN A 354 5.65 28.12 -1.10
N ARG A 355 5.05 27.96 0.09
CA ARG A 355 5.17 28.89 1.22
C ARG A 355 4.86 30.34 0.83
N THR A 356 3.92 30.54 -0.10
CA THR A 356 3.63 31.86 -0.68
C THR A 356 3.26 32.88 0.38
N GLY A 357 2.53 32.49 1.43
CA GLY A 357 2.24 33.37 2.57
C GLY A 357 3.50 33.91 3.25
N GLN A 358 4.45 33.02 3.55
CA GLN A 358 5.73 33.40 4.18
C GLN A 358 6.53 34.34 3.27
N TYR A 359 6.62 34.02 1.97
CA TYR A 359 7.27 34.90 0.99
C TYR A 359 6.63 36.30 0.97
N LEU A 360 5.30 36.38 0.94
CA LEU A 360 4.56 37.64 0.95
C LEU A 360 4.78 38.46 2.24
N ASP A 361 5.19 37.84 3.33
CA ASP A 361 5.53 38.51 4.57
C ASP A 361 6.98 39.01 4.60
N THR A 362 7.85 38.51 3.71
CA THR A 362 9.24 38.95 3.58
C THR A 362 9.45 40.16 2.67
N ILE A 363 8.51 40.42 1.76
CA ILE A 363 8.64 41.50 0.76
C ILE A 363 7.99 42.82 1.23
N PRO A 364 8.50 43.98 0.78
CA PRO A 364 7.92 45.30 1.09
C PRO A 364 6.46 45.44 0.63
N MET A 365 5.72 46.37 1.25
CA MET A 365 4.29 46.54 1.00
C MET A 365 3.99 46.95 -0.45
N GLU A 366 4.84 47.79 -1.04
CA GLU A 366 4.72 48.24 -2.44
C GLU A 366 4.87 47.08 -3.43
N GLU A 367 5.82 46.19 -3.18
CA GLU A 367 6.05 44.99 -3.97
C GLU A 367 4.90 44.00 -3.81
N LYS A 368 4.44 43.79 -2.56
CA LYS A 368 3.27 42.96 -2.24
C LYS A 368 2.01 43.44 -2.98
N HIS A 369 1.78 44.75 -3.04
CA HIS A 369 0.69 45.33 -3.82
C HIS A 369 0.80 45.04 -5.32
N THR A 370 2.02 45.11 -5.87
CA THR A 370 2.31 44.81 -7.27
C THR A 370 2.02 43.33 -7.57
N VAL A 371 2.54 42.41 -6.77
CA VAL A 371 2.30 40.97 -6.88
C VAL A 371 0.79 40.66 -6.83
N PHE A 372 0.04 41.25 -5.89
CA PHE A 372 -1.40 41.04 -5.81
C PHE A 372 -2.17 41.61 -7.01
N LYS A 373 -1.70 42.70 -7.61
CA LYS A 373 -2.33 43.28 -8.81
C LYS A 373 -2.13 42.36 -10.00
N GLU A 374 -0.92 41.82 -10.17
CA GLU A 374 -0.61 40.84 -11.22
C GLU A 374 -1.37 39.53 -11.05
N ALA A 375 -1.40 38.98 -9.84
CA ALA A 375 -2.15 37.77 -9.53
C ALA A 375 -3.65 37.92 -9.84
N ARG A 376 -4.26 39.06 -9.52
CA ARG A 376 -5.65 39.36 -9.87
C ARG A 376 -5.88 39.45 -11.38
N LYS A 377 -4.90 39.96 -12.13
CA LYS A 377 -4.96 40.02 -13.60
C LYS A 377 -4.88 38.60 -14.20
N ALA A 378 -3.92 37.80 -13.76
CA ALA A 378 -3.73 36.41 -14.19
C ALA A 378 -4.94 35.53 -13.87
N ALA A 379 -5.51 35.67 -12.67
CA ALA A 379 -6.67 34.88 -12.23
C ALA A 379 -7.90 35.01 -13.15
N ARG A 380 -8.05 36.12 -13.88
CA ARG A 380 -9.15 36.27 -14.86
C ARG A 380 -8.96 35.35 -16.07
N THR A 381 -7.71 35.21 -16.52
CA THR A 381 -7.34 34.32 -17.63
C THR A 381 -7.54 32.88 -17.21
N ASP A 382 -7.03 32.49 -16.04
CA ASP A 382 -7.12 31.11 -15.54
C ASP A 382 -8.58 30.68 -15.34
N ARG A 383 -9.43 31.57 -14.81
CA ARG A 383 -10.86 31.29 -14.66
C ARG A 383 -11.56 31.06 -16.01
N LYS A 384 -11.20 31.82 -17.04
CA LYS A 384 -11.77 31.63 -18.39
C LYS A 384 -11.34 30.31 -18.99
N LEU A 385 -10.06 29.96 -18.90
CA LEU A 385 -9.54 28.67 -19.36
C LEU A 385 -10.24 27.52 -18.63
N HIS A 386 -10.35 27.60 -17.30
CA HIS A 386 -11.03 26.58 -16.50
C HIS A 386 -12.51 26.44 -16.89
N GLN A 387 -13.22 27.53 -17.18
CA GLN A 387 -14.61 27.46 -17.63
C GLN A 387 -14.75 26.75 -18.99
N GLU A 388 -13.84 26.99 -19.93
CA GLU A 388 -13.84 26.32 -21.22
C GLU A 388 -13.53 24.82 -21.08
N GLU A 389 -12.55 24.46 -20.26
CA GLU A 389 -12.24 23.06 -19.92
C GLU A 389 -13.46 22.36 -19.29
N GLN A 390 -14.17 23.01 -18.37
CA GLN A 390 -15.38 22.44 -17.76
C GLN A 390 -16.48 22.21 -18.79
N LYS A 391 -16.61 23.10 -19.79
CA LYS A 391 -17.57 22.95 -20.88
C LYS A 391 -17.24 21.75 -21.76
N GLN A 392 -15.97 21.60 -22.14
CA GLN A 392 -15.48 20.45 -22.92
C GLN A 392 -15.67 19.12 -22.15
N LEU A 393 -15.31 19.10 -20.86
CA LEU A 393 -15.52 17.94 -20.01
C LEU A 393 -17.00 17.56 -19.87
N LYS A 394 -17.89 18.55 -19.79
CA LYS A 394 -19.34 18.32 -19.75
C LYS A 394 -19.83 17.69 -21.06
N GLN A 395 -19.40 18.20 -22.21
CA GLN A 395 -19.74 17.63 -23.52
C GLN A 395 -19.25 16.19 -23.64
N HIS A 396 -18.00 15.93 -23.29
CA HIS A 396 -17.43 14.58 -23.33
C HIS A 396 -18.18 13.60 -22.40
N ARG A 397 -18.56 14.03 -21.20
CA ARG A 397 -19.39 13.22 -20.28
C ARG A 397 -20.78 12.91 -20.86
N GLN A 398 -21.38 13.87 -21.58
CA GLN A 398 -22.66 13.66 -22.26
C GLN A 398 -22.53 12.64 -23.39
N GLU A 399 -21.48 12.72 -24.22
CA GLU A 399 -21.20 11.75 -25.27
C GLU A 399 -21.04 10.33 -24.72
N LEU A 400 -20.25 10.16 -23.65
CA LEU A 400 -20.07 8.87 -22.98
C LEU A 400 -21.38 8.33 -22.42
N LEU A 401 -22.24 9.20 -21.87
CA LEU A 401 -23.56 8.82 -21.39
C LEU A 401 -24.47 8.36 -22.55
N HIS A 402 -24.51 9.12 -23.64
CA HIS A 402 -25.27 8.76 -24.84
C HIS A 402 -24.82 7.43 -25.43
N ALA A 403 -23.51 7.20 -25.55
CA ALA A 403 -22.96 5.94 -26.02
C ALA A 403 -23.34 4.76 -25.10
N ARG A 404 -23.34 4.96 -23.78
CA ARG A 404 -23.81 3.94 -22.81
C ARG A 404 -25.30 3.65 -22.96
N ILE A 405 -26.13 4.68 -23.13
CA ILE A 405 -27.57 4.53 -23.34
C ILE A 405 -27.82 3.78 -24.64
N GLN A 406 -27.22 4.19 -25.75
CA GLN A 406 -27.34 3.51 -27.05
C GLN A 406 -26.94 2.04 -26.96
N LYS A 407 -25.80 1.72 -26.31
CA LYS A 407 -25.36 0.34 -26.11
C LYS A 407 -26.36 -0.48 -25.28
N LYS A 408 -27.00 0.13 -24.28
CA LYS A 408 -28.03 -0.53 -23.47
C LYS A 408 -29.32 -0.75 -24.28
N THR A 409 -29.75 0.25 -25.06
CA THR A 409 -30.92 0.16 -25.93
C THR A 409 -30.72 -0.91 -27.01
N LEU A 410 -29.55 -0.94 -27.66
CA LEU A 410 -29.21 -1.95 -28.66
C LEU A 410 -29.22 -3.36 -28.04
N LYS A 411 -28.61 -3.54 -26.86
CA LYS A 411 -28.66 -4.82 -26.13
C LYS A 411 -30.09 -5.24 -25.77
N LYS A 412 -30.94 -4.30 -25.40
CA LYS A 412 -32.36 -4.56 -25.10
C LYS A 412 -33.11 -4.98 -26.36
N ALA A 413 -32.97 -4.24 -27.46
CA ALA A 413 -33.59 -4.55 -28.75
C ALA A 413 -33.15 -5.92 -29.29
N VAL A 414 -31.85 -6.26 -29.20
CA VAL A 414 -31.33 -7.58 -29.59
C VAL A 414 -31.95 -8.69 -28.73
N LYS A 415 -32.09 -8.45 -27.42
CA LYS A 415 -32.73 -9.42 -26.51
C LYS A 415 -34.22 -9.60 -26.82
N GLU A 416 -34.93 -8.52 -27.10
CA GLU A 416 -36.36 -8.54 -27.48
C GLU A 416 -36.56 -9.26 -28.82
N ALA A 417 -35.75 -8.96 -29.83
CA ALA A 417 -35.78 -9.65 -31.12
C ALA A 417 -35.48 -11.16 -30.98
N ALA A 418 -34.51 -11.53 -30.13
CA ALA A 418 -34.20 -12.93 -29.86
C ALA A 418 -35.35 -13.66 -29.15
N LEU A 419 -36.04 -12.98 -28.23
CA LEU A 419 -37.20 -13.52 -27.53
C LEU A 419 -38.38 -13.70 -28.48
N GLU A 420 -38.60 -12.75 -29.39
CA GLU A 420 -39.68 -12.81 -30.37
C GLU A 420 -39.42 -13.91 -31.44
N ALA A 421 -38.18 -14.04 -31.90
CA ALA A 421 -37.78 -15.15 -32.77
C ALA A 421 -37.98 -16.51 -32.09
N LEU A 422 -37.70 -16.60 -30.78
CA LEU A 422 -37.90 -17.81 -30.00
C LEU A 422 -39.39 -18.16 -29.86
N LYS A 423 -40.26 -17.16 -29.58
CA LYS A 423 -41.72 -17.35 -29.57
C LYS A 423 -42.25 -17.80 -30.92
N SER A 424 -41.81 -17.18 -32.01
CA SER A 424 -42.22 -17.55 -33.37
C SER A 424 -41.83 -18.99 -33.70
N THR A 425 -40.59 -19.39 -33.35
CA THR A 425 -40.11 -20.75 -33.61
C THR A 425 -40.87 -21.80 -32.81
N VAL A 426 -41.14 -21.54 -31.52
CA VAL A 426 -41.93 -22.47 -30.70
C VAL A 426 -43.39 -22.51 -31.16
N LYS A 427 -43.95 -21.39 -31.64
CA LYS A 427 -45.29 -21.37 -32.25
C LYS A 427 -45.36 -22.26 -33.50
N GLN A 428 -44.30 -22.32 -34.30
CA GLN A 428 -44.21 -23.19 -35.48
C GLN A 428 -44.00 -24.67 -35.12
N LEU A 429 -43.16 -24.96 -34.13
CA LEU A 429 -42.84 -26.33 -33.71
C LEU A 429 -43.91 -26.95 -32.79
N GLY A 430 -44.73 -26.12 -32.16
CA GLY A 430 -45.55 -26.48 -31.01
C GLY A 430 -44.72 -26.47 -29.71
N LEU A 431 -45.35 -26.06 -28.61
CA LEU A 431 -44.76 -26.22 -27.27
C LEU A 431 -44.84 -27.70 -26.86
N TRP A 432 -43.75 -28.25 -26.32
CA TRP A 432 -43.72 -29.63 -25.84
C TRP A 432 -43.87 -29.65 -24.33
N ASP A 433 -45.07 -29.95 -23.86
CA ASP A 433 -45.53 -29.95 -22.46
C ASP A 433 -45.74 -31.36 -21.88
N SER A 434 -45.46 -32.41 -22.64
CA SER A 434 -45.45 -33.79 -22.13
C SER A 434 -44.33 -34.62 -22.75
N ALA A 435 -44.03 -35.77 -22.13
CA ALA A 435 -43.03 -36.70 -22.65
C ALA A 435 -43.43 -37.19 -24.05
N GLU A 436 -44.71 -37.47 -24.27
CA GLU A 436 -45.27 -37.93 -25.54
C GLU A 436 -45.12 -36.86 -26.62
N GLN A 437 -45.33 -35.58 -26.27
CA GLN A 437 -45.15 -34.46 -27.21
C GLN A 437 -43.68 -34.24 -27.59
N ILE A 438 -42.75 -34.42 -26.66
CA ILE A 438 -41.30 -34.35 -26.96
C ILE A 438 -40.92 -35.46 -27.95
N GLU A 439 -41.36 -36.69 -27.72
CA GLU A 439 -41.06 -37.82 -28.61
C GLU A 439 -41.69 -37.62 -30.00
N ALA A 440 -42.98 -37.29 -30.05
CA ALA A 440 -43.69 -37.03 -31.30
C ALA A 440 -43.09 -35.86 -32.08
N GLY A 441 -42.65 -34.80 -31.37
CA GLY A 441 -42.00 -33.63 -31.96
C GLY A 441 -40.62 -33.95 -32.55
N LEU A 442 -39.83 -34.79 -31.87
CA LEU A 442 -38.53 -35.24 -32.36
C LEU A 442 -38.64 -36.16 -33.58
N LEU A 443 -39.65 -37.04 -33.63
CA LEU A 443 -39.90 -37.93 -34.77
C LEU A 443 -40.22 -37.17 -36.07
N LYS A 444 -40.86 -36.01 -35.97
CA LYS A 444 -41.15 -35.13 -37.12
C LYS A 444 -39.91 -34.47 -37.72
N LEU A 445 -38.76 -34.53 -37.04
CA LEU A 445 -37.54 -33.86 -37.45
C LEU A 445 -36.51 -34.87 -37.99
N VAL A 446 -36.21 -34.76 -39.28
CA VAL A 446 -35.39 -35.73 -40.03
C VAL A 446 -33.92 -35.70 -39.60
N THR A 447 -33.34 -34.50 -39.41
CA THR A 447 -31.90 -34.37 -39.16
C THR A 447 -31.56 -34.26 -37.69
N LYS A 448 -30.40 -34.82 -37.29
CA LYS A 448 -29.84 -34.65 -35.94
C LYS A 448 -29.65 -33.17 -35.59
N LYS A 449 -29.27 -32.34 -36.56
CA LYS A 449 -29.05 -30.90 -36.37
C LYS A 449 -30.36 -30.17 -36.05
N SER A 450 -31.46 -30.49 -36.73
CA SER A 450 -32.77 -29.89 -36.47
C SER A 450 -33.36 -30.36 -35.13
N ARG A 451 -33.20 -31.63 -34.75
CA ARG A 451 -33.60 -32.15 -33.42
C ARG A 451 -32.86 -31.45 -32.28
N MET A 452 -31.54 -31.34 -32.39
CA MET A 452 -30.70 -30.60 -31.43
C MET A 452 -31.11 -29.13 -31.30
N LEU A 453 -31.44 -28.47 -32.43
CA LEU A 453 -31.87 -27.07 -32.43
C LEU A 453 -33.24 -26.91 -31.75
N ALA A 454 -34.20 -27.76 -32.08
CA ALA A 454 -35.53 -27.74 -31.49
C ALA A 454 -35.48 -27.96 -29.97
N LEU A 455 -34.71 -28.93 -29.48
CA LEU A 455 -34.50 -29.16 -28.04
C LEU A 455 -33.93 -27.93 -27.33
N LYS A 456 -32.90 -27.29 -27.92
CA LYS A 456 -32.32 -26.06 -27.36
C LYS A 456 -33.32 -24.92 -27.32
N GLN A 457 -34.15 -24.78 -28.37
CA GLN A 457 -35.19 -23.75 -28.43
C GLN A 457 -36.29 -23.97 -27.40
N GLN A 458 -36.76 -25.21 -27.21
CA GLN A 458 -37.75 -25.56 -26.18
C GLN A 458 -37.21 -25.27 -24.75
N ILE A 459 -35.98 -25.71 -24.45
CA ILE A 459 -35.33 -25.43 -23.15
C ILE A 459 -35.14 -23.93 -22.94
N LYS A 460 -34.72 -23.19 -23.97
CA LYS A 460 -34.54 -21.73 -23.89
C LYS A 460 -35.88 -21.00 -23.71
N PHE A 461 -36.94 -21.45 -24.37
CA PHE A 461 -38.27 -20.86 -24.28
C PHE A 461 -38.86 -21.03 -22.87
N ARG A 462 -38.72 -22.22 -22.28
CA ARG A 462 -39.07 -22.48 -20.88
C ARG A 462 -38.36 -21.54 -19.91
N LYS A 463 -37.05 -21.35 -20.10
CA LYS A 463 -36.24 -20.46 -19.27
C LYS A 463 -36.59 -18.97 -19.42
N GLU A 464 -36.66 -18.49 -20.66
CA GLU A 464 -36.66 -17.06 -20.97
C GLU A 464 -38.07 -16.49 -21.18
N VAL A 465 -39.05 -17.31 -21.56
CA VAL A 465 -40.44 -16.89 -21.83
C VAL A 465 -41.40 -17.38 -20.75
N LEU A 466 -41.41 -18.69 -20.43
CA LEU A 466 -42.28 -19.23 -19.37
C LEU A 466 -41.77 -18.90 -17.96
N GLY A 467 -40.47 -18.65 -17.82
CA GLY A 467 -39.86 -18.27 -16.55
C GLY A 467 -39.71 -19.43 -15.57
N ASP A 468 -39.63 -20.67 -16.06
CA ASP A 468 -39.54 -21.87 -15.25
C ASP A 468 -38.38 -21.79 -14.26
N ARG A 469 -38.67 -22.00 -12.96
CA ARG A 469 -37.67 -21.98 -11.89
C ARG A 469 -37.36 -23.40 -11.42
N VAL A 470 -36.09 -23.79 -11.52
CA VAL A 470 -35.57 -25.07 -11.04
C VAL A 470 -34.39 -24.86 -10.10
N HIS A 471 -34.25 -25.74 -9.09
CA HIS A 471 -33.10 -25.72 -8.18
C HIS A 471 -31.79 -25.96 -8.95
N ASN A 472 -31.79 -26.92 -9.88
CA ASN A 472 -30.61 -27.20 -10.70
C ASN A 472 -30.59 -26.35 -11.99
N LYS A 473 -29.86 -25.23 -11.95
CA LYS A 473 -29.69 -24.34 -13.11
C LYS A 473 -28.94 -24.99 -14.29
N SER A 474 -28.28 -26.14 -14.11
CA SER A 474 -27.58 -26.83 -15.20
C SER A 474 -28.55 -27.38 -16.26
N LEU A 475 -29.83 -27.57 -15.94
CA LEU A 475 -30.85 -28.04 -16.88
C LEU A 475 -31.07 -27.06 -18.04
N PHE A 476 -30.76 -25.79 -17.85
CA PHE A 476 -30.84 -24.74 -18.88
C PHE A 476 -29.53 -24.50 -19.63
N GLN A 477 -28.49 -25.30 -19.39
CA GLN A 477 -27.19 -25.17 -20.05
C GLN A 477 -27.09 -26.09 -21.26
N PHE A 478 -26.26 -25.71 -22.23
CA PHE A 478 -26.04 -26.46 -23.47
C PHE A 478 -24.63 -27.08 -23.55
N SER A 479 -23.82 -26.92 -22.50
CA SER A 479 -22.49 -27.49 -22.36
C SER A 479 -22.18 -27.82 -20.90
N LYS A 480 -21.30 -28.80 -20.68
CA LYS A 480 -20.79 -29.19 -19.36
C LYS A 480 -19.29 -29.47 -19.46
N GLY A 481 -18.49 -28.84 -18.59
CA GLY A 481 -17.02 -29.01 -18.59
C GLY A 481 -16.34 -28.65 -19.92
N GLY A 482 -16.82 -27.61 -20.61
CA GLY A 482 -16.29 -27.17 -21.91
C GLY A 482 -16.76 -27.98 -23.13
N LYS A 483 -17.50 -29.09 -22.94
CA LYS A 483 -18.05 -29.90 -24.04
C LYS A 483 -19.54 -29.64 -24.26
N ALA A 484 -19.99 -29.56 -25.51
CA ALA A 484 -21.40 -29.41 -25.85
C ALA A 484 -22.20 -30.67 -25.48
N LEU A 485 -23.41 -30.49 -24.96
CA LEU A 485 -24.31 -31.60 -24.62
C LEU A 485 -24.78 -32.34 -25.88
N LYS A 486 -24.98 -33.65 -25.77
CA LYS A 486 -25.52 -34.48 -26.85
C LYS A 486 -27.06 -34.39 -26.87
N GLU A 487 -27.67 -34.89 -27.94
CA GLU A 487 -29.13 -34.89 -28.13
C GLU A 487 -29.88 -35.53 -26.96
N ASN A 488 -29.41 -36.70 -26.49
CA ASN A 488 -30.01 -37.41 -25.36
C ASN A 488 -29.94 -36.60 -24.05
N ASP A 489 -28.83 -35.91 -23.80
CA ASP A 489 -28.67 -35.09 -22.60
C ASP A 489 -29.65 -33.90 -22.60
N LEU A 490 -29.82 -33.25 -23.76
CA LEU A 490 -30.77 -32.15 -23.93
C LEU A 490 -32.22 -32.62 -23.81
N LYS A 491 -32.54 -33.79 -24.37
CA LYS A 491 -33.85 -34.42 -24.23
C LYS A 491 -34.18 -34.73 -22.77
N GLN A 492 -33.24 -35.30 -22.02
CA GLN A 492 -33.41 -35.55 -20.58
C GLN A 492 -33.60 -34.25 -19.79
N ASN A 493 -32.80 -33.22 -20.08
CA ASN A 493 -32.99 -31.91 -19.46
C ASN A 493 -34.40 -31.35 -19.71
N LEU A 494 -34.91 -31.45 -20.95
CA LEU A 494 -36.25 -30.99 -21.28
C LEU A 494 -37.34 -31.82 -20.59
N LEU A 495 -37.20 -33.16 -20.53
CA LEU A 495 -38.13 -34.03 -19.81
C LEU A 495 -38.22 -33.68 -18.32
N ILE A 496 -37.10 -33.38 -17.67
CA ILE A 496 -37.07 -32.96 -16.26
C ILE A 496 -37.75 -31.59 -16.09
N LEU A 497 -37.59 -30.68 -17.06
CA LEU A 497 -38.24 -29.36 -17.03
C LEU A 497 -39.75 -29.44 -17.23
N VAL A 498 -40.24 -30.45 -17.96
CA VAL A 498 -41.65 -30.66 -18.28
C VAL A 498 -42.43 -31.41 -17.19
N ARG A 499 -41.76 -32.31 -16.44
CA ARG A 499 -42.39 -33.12 -15.37
C ARG A 499 -42.70 -32.36 -14.08
N LYS A 500 -42.68 -31.04 -14.11
CA LYS A 500 -42.89 -30.18 -12.93
C LYS A 500 -44.33 -29.72 -12.77
#